data_AF-A0A0C3QS47-F1
#
_entry.id   AF-A0A0C3QS47-F1
#
_cell.length_a   1.000
_cell.length_b   1.000
_cell.length_c   1.000
_cell.angle_alpha   90.00
_cell.angle_beta   90.00
_cell.angle_gamma   90.00
#
_symmetry.space_group_name_H-M   'P 1'
#
loop_
_entity.id
_entity.type
_entity.pdbx_description
1 polymer ?
#
loop_
_entity_poly.entity_id
_entity_poly.type
_entity_poly.pdbx_seq_one_letter_code
_entity_poly.pdbx_strand_id
1 'polypeptide(L)' 'HQQRAATPVLPSGWSYTNCYTDSASARLLSTMIYSSSSNTQDKCVAQCNSKGYVYAGVEYGKEC' A
#
# COMPACT_ATOMS: atom_id res chain seq x y z
N HIS A 1 21.74 -6.12 -19.96
CA HIS A 1 20.88 -5.08 -20.52
C HIS A 1 19.43 -5.39 -20.21
N GLN A 2 18.78 -4.44 -19.52
CA GLN A 2 17.34 -4.21 -19.34
C GLN A 2 16.48 -5.31 -18.71
N GLN A 3 15.91 -5.00 -17.54
CA GLN A 3 14.45 -4.92 -17.41
C GLN A 3 14.12 -3.79 -16.41
N ARG A 4 13.48 -2.74 -16.93
CA ARG A 4 12.93 -1.60 -16.18
C ARG A 4 11.93 -2.13 -15.16
N ALA A 5 12.21 -2.00 -13.87
CA ALA A 5 11.13 -1.96 -12.88
C ALA A 5 10.43 -0.61 -13.08
N ALA A 6 9.13 -0.64 -13.37
CA ALA A 6 8.31 0.55 -13.47
C ALA A 6 8.56 1.40 -12.20
N THR A 7 8.98 2.65 -12.37
CA THR A 7 8.91 3.64 -11.30
C THR A 7 7.50 3.59 -10.73
N PRO A 8 7.33 3.29 -9.44
CA PRO A 8 6.00 3.24 -8.85
C PRO A 8 5.32 4.59 -9.02
N VAL A 9 4.18 4.62 -9.70
CA VAL A 9 3.44 5.88 -9.94
C VAL A 9 2.41 6.00 -8.83
N LEU A 10 2.81 6.66 -7.75
CA LEU A 10 1.88 7.04 -6.70
C LEU A 10 0.98 8.20 -7.17
N PRO A 11 -0.27 8.31 -6.69
CA PRO A 11 -1.09 9.49 -6.89
C PRO A 11 -0.39 10.75 -6.36
N SER A 12 -0.73 11.92 -6.90
CA SER A 12 -0.19 13.19 -6.42
C SER A 12 -0.47 13.37 -4.92
N GLY A 13 0.55 13.78 -4.15
CA GLY A 13 0.47 13.94 -2.70
C GLY A 13 0.86 12.70 -1.88
N TRP A 14 1.13 11.56 -2.53
CA TRP A 14 1.61 10.36 -1.85
C TRP A 14 3.13 10.22 -1.97
N SER A 15 3.74 9.73 -0.89
CA SER A 15 5.16 9.38 -0.83
C SER A 15 5.34 8.09 -0.06
N TYR A 16 6.29 7.26 -0.48
CA TYR A 16 6.70 6.11 0.33
C TYR A 16 7.32 6.57 1.64
N THR A 17 6.93 5.92 2.72
CA THR A 17 7.59 6.02 4.01
C THR A 17 8.19 4.66 4.37
N ASN A 18 9.11 4.65 5.34
CA ASN A 18 9.72 3.44 5.88
C ASN A 18 8.68 2.41 6.34
N CYS A 19 9.10 1.15 6.40
CA CYS A 19 8.31 0.08 6.95
C CYS A 19 8.05 0.32 8.45
N TYR A 20 6.78 0.35 8.84
CA TYR A 20 6.37 0.39 10.25
C TYR A 20 6.00 -1.02 10.72
N THR A 21 6.26 -1.30 11.99
CA THR A 21 5.85 -2.56 12.61
C THR A 21 4.37 -2.48 12.99
N ASP A 22 3.54 -3.25 12.29
CA ASP A 22 2.14 -3.48 12.69
C ASP A 22 2.08 -4.63 13.70
N SER A 23 1.20 -4.50 14.71
CA SER A 23 0.91 -5.59 15.65
C SER A 23 -0.60 -5.71 15.82
N ALA A 24 -1.10 -6.94 15.99
CA ALA A 24 -2.54 -7.17 16.18
C ALA A 24 -3.12 -6.43 17.40
N SER A 25 -2.29 -6.15 18.42
CA SER A 25 -2.64 -5.37 19.62
C SER A 25 -2.62 -3.84 19.41
N ALA A 26 -1.99 -3.36 18.34
CA ALA A 26 -1.85 -1.96 18.01
C ALA A 26 -1.79 -1.80 16.47
N ARG A 27 -2.90 -2.12 15.81
CA ARG A 27 -3.06 -1.98 14.36
C ARG A 27 -2.81 -0.52 13.98
N LEU A 28 -1.85 -0.28 13.08
CA LEU A 28 -1.59 1.05 12.53
C LEU A 28 -2.71 1.48 11.58
N LEU A 29 -3.28 0.50 10.86
CA LEU A 29 -4.46 0.67 10.02
C LEU A 29 -5.55 -0.29 10.50
N SER A 30 -6.71 0.27 10.86
CA SER A 30 -7.83 -0.51 11.39
C SER A 30 -8.70 -1.17 10.31
N THR A 31 -8.48 -0.84 9.04
CA THR A 31 -9.36 -1.23 7.93
C THR A 31 -8.58 -1.96 6.85
N MET A 32 -9.02 -3.16 6.52
CA MET A 32 -8.58 -3.90 5.34
C MET A 32 -9.41 -3.47 4.13
N ILE A 33 -8.76 -3.00 3.07
CA ILE A 33 -9.37 -2.61 1.81
C ILE A 33 -9.63 -3.83 0.90
N TYR A 34 -8.67 -4.76 0.78
CA TYR A 34 -8.78 -6.04 0.08
C TYR A 34 -7.60 -7.00 0.36
N SER A 35 -7.80 -8.30 0.09
CA SER A 35 -6.71 -9.27 0.01
C SER A 35 -6.63 -9.88 -1.39
N SER A 36 -5.49 -9.76 -2.06
CA SER A 36 -5.28 -10.29 -3.42
C SER A 36 -3.82 -10.69 -3.65
N SER A 37 -3.60 -11.88 -4.23
CA SER A 37 -2.27 -12.31 -4.69
C SER A 37 -1.68 -11.41 -5.78
N SER A 38 -2.51 -10.58 -6.42
CA SER A 38 -2.09 -9.61 -7.44
C SER A 38 -1.83 -8.21 -6.88
N ASN A 39 -1.80 -8.06 -5.55
CA ASN A 39 -1.58 -6.77 -4.90
C ASN A 39 -0.21 -6.18 -5.27
N THR A 40 -0.16 -4.86 -5.34
CA THR A 40 1.08 -4.08 -5.41
C THR A 40 0.91 -2.85 -4.52
N GLN A 41 2.02 -2.24 -4.10
CA GLN A 41 1.98 -1.02 -3.30
C GLN A 41 1.17 0.08 -4.01
N ASP A 42 1.36 0.24 -5.32
CA ASP A 42 0.65 1.23 -6.15
C ASP A 42 -0.86 0.98 -6.19
N LYS A 43 -1.28 -0.28 -6.32
CA LYS A 43 -2.69 -0.65 -6.30
C LYS A 43 -3.31 -0.34 -4.96
N CYS A 44 -2.61 -0.66 -3.87
CA CYS A 44 -3.10 -0.39 -2.54
C CYS A 44 -3.26 1.11 -2.30
N VAL A 45 -2.24 1.90 -2.63
CA VAL A 45 -2.30 3.36 -2.52
C VAL A 45 -3.42 3.95 -3.36
N ALA A 46 -3.60 3.51 -4.61
CA ALA A 46 -4.66 3.99 -5.48
C ALA A 46 -6.07 3.71 -4.91
N GLN A 47 -6.29 2.53 -4.31
CA GLN A 47 -7.55 2.17 -3.67
C GLN A 47 -7.78 2.93 -2.36
N CYS A 48 -6.74 3.13 -1.54
CA CYS A 48 -6.83 3.95 -0.34
C CYS A 48 -7.17 5.40 -0.69
N ASN A 49 -6.51 5.96 -1.70
CA ASN A 49 -6.77 7.31 -2.19
C ASN A 49 -8.19 7.49 -2.72
N SER A 50 -8.71 6.53 -3.51
CA SER A 50 -10.09 6.60 -4.04
C SER A 50 -11.16 6.51 -2.96
N LYS A 51 -10.83 5.94 -1.79
CA LYS A 51 -11.69 5.86 -0.60
C LYS A 51 -11.47 7.01 0.38
N GLY A 52 -10.57 7.95 0.09
CA GLY A 52 -10.30 9.13 0.91
C GLY A 52 -9.36 8.90 2.10
N TYR A 53 -8.63 7.78 2.14
CA TYR A 53 -7.59 7.55 3.15
C TYR A 53 -6.32 8.32 2.82
N VAL A 54 -5.61 8.77 3.86
CA VAL A 54 -4.32 9.47 3.76
C VAL A 54 -3.13 8.54 4.04
N TYR A 55 -3.39 7.29 4.45
CA TYR A 55 -2.41 6.25 4.68
C TYR A 55 -2.82 4.96 3.95
N ALA A 56 -1.82 4.20 3.52
CA ALA A 56 -1.98 2.88 2.90
C ALA A 56 -0.85 1.99 3.39
N GLY A 57 -1.15 0.71 3.63
CA GLY A 57 -0.19 -0.28 4.09
C GLY A 57 -0.35 -1.55 3.29
N VAL A 58 0.76 -2.19 2.94
CA VAL A 58 0.75 -3.52 2.33
C VAL A 58 1.30 -4.52 3.34
N GLU A 59 0.47 -5.48 3.73
CA GLU A 59 0.88 -6.59 4.59
C GLU A 59 1.02 -7.88 3.78
N TYR A 60 2.06 -8.66 4.10
CA TYR A 60 2.38 -9.97 3.48
C TYR A 60 2.41 -10.00 1.93
N GLY A 61 2.58 -8.83 1.29
CA GLY A 61 2.58 -8.67 -0.17
C GLY A 61 1.23 -8.85 -0.86
N LYS A 62 0.15 -9.12 -0.13
CA LYS A 62 -1.17 -9.44 -0.69
C LYS A 62 -2.31 -8.64 -0.05
N GLU A 63 -2.08 -8.07 1.12
CA GLU A 63 -3.10 -7.38 1.90
C GLU A 63 -2.97 -5.88 1.73
N CYS A 64 -4.12 -5.24 1.61
CA CYS A 64 -4.39 -3.82 1.66
C CYS A 64 -5.69 -3.68 2.48
#